data_AF-A0A846TPX2-F1
#
_entry.id   AF-A0A846TPX2-F1
#
_cell.length_a   1.000
_cell.length_b   1.000
_cell.length_c   1.000
_cell.angle_alpha   90.00
_cell.angle_beta   90.00
_cell.angle_gamma   90.00
#
_symmetry.space_group_name_H-M   'P 1'
#
loop_
_entity.id
_entity.type
_entity.pdbx_description
1 polymer ?
#
loop_
_entity_poly.entity_id
_entity_poly.type
_entity_poly.pdbx_seq_one_letter_code
_entity_poly.pdbx_strand_id
1 'polypeptide(L)'
;MQRSRAARMLWAKTPGQDLDLVEQRLWLSLLQHCRDATDVGGRLFDIWLPRQLQDRLSAASGGHGRELAAWAAGVHDIGKAGLHS
;
A
#
# COMPACT_ATOMS: atom_id res chain seq x y z
N MET A 1 6.85 -6.29 -17.38
CA MET A 1 6.77 -7.35 -16.35
C MET A 1 5.29 -7.70 -16.13
N GLN A 2 4.83 -8.81 -16.69
CA GLN A 2 3.41 -9.18 -16.79
C GLN A 2 2.97 -9.94 -15.52
N ARG A 3 1.88 -9.52 -14.85
CA ARG A 3 1.43 -10.11 -13.57
C ARG A 3 0.26 -11.08 -13.73
N SER A 4 0.21 -12.10 -12.86
CA SER A 4 -0.80 -13.16 -12.87
C SER A 4 -2.21 -12.62 -12.56
N ARG A 5 -3.23 -13.32 -13.08
CA ARG A 5 -4.66 -12.95 -12.96
C ARG A 5 -5.14 -12.90 -11.50
N ALA A 6 -4.63 -13.79 -10.64
CA ALA A 6 -5.02 -13.87 -9.23
C ALA A 6 -4.68 -12.60 -8.44
N ALA A 7 -3.52 -11.98 -8.71
CA ALA A 7 -3.11 -10.77 -8.02
C ALA A 7 -3.94 -9.52 -8.40
N ARG A 8 -4.69 -9.59 -9.51
CA ARG A 8 -5.65 -8.54 -9.92
C ARG A 8 -7.05 -8.72 -9.33
N MET A 9 -7.35 -9.90 -8.77
CA MET A 9 -8.70 -10.26 -8.30
C MET A 9 -8.91 -10.10 -6.79
N LEU A 10 -7.84 -9.87 -6.03
CA LEU A 10 -7.94 -9.66 -4.59
C LEU A 10 -8.36 -8.22 -4.28
N TRP A 11 -9.25 -8.09 -3.28
CA TRP A 11 -10.06 -6.90 -2.99
C TRP A 11 -9.38 -5.98 -1.97
N ALA A 12 -9.42 -4.66 -2.18
CA ALA A 12 -9.02 -3.67 -1.14
C ALA A 12 -10.11 -2.66 -0.74
N LYS A 13 -11.05 -2.29 -1.63
CA LYS A 13 -12.14 -1.32 -1.37
C LYS A 13 -13.46 -1.73 -2.02
N THR A 14 -14.54 -1.71 -1.23
CA THR A 14 -15.93 -1.87 -1.70
C THR A 14 -16.51 -0.48 -1.95
N PRO A 15 -17.09 -0.19 -3.12
CA PRO A 15 -17.97 0.96 -3.26
C PRO A 15 -19.19 0.76 -2.35
N GLY A 16 -19.68 1.80 -1.69
CA GLY A 16 -20.98 1.76 -1.00
C GLY A 16 -22.10 1.40 -1.98
N GLN A 17 -23.21 0.85 -1.48
CA GLN A 17 -24.30 0.32 -2.32
C GLN A 17 -25.04 1.39 -3.15
N ASP A 18 -24.76 2.68 -2.94
CA ASP A 18 -25.40 3.84 -3.57
C ASP A 18 -24.47 4.60 -4.55
N LEU A 19 -23.61 3.89 -5.28
CA LEU A 19 -22.67 4.51 -6.22
C LEU A 19 -23.01 4.12 -7.67
N ASP A 20 -23.13 5.14 -8.53
CA ASP A 20 -23.44 4.99 -9.95
C ASP A 20 -22.40 4.08 -10.66
N LEU A 21 -22.75 3.50 -11.82
CA LEU A 21 -21.88 2.57 -12.57
C LEU A 21 -20.47 3.13 -12.88
N VAL A 22 -20.31 4.46 -12.86
CA VAL A 22 -19.03 5.16 -13.01
C VAL A 22 -18.18 5.08 -11.73
N GLU A 23 -18.80 5.12 -10.55
CA GLU A 23 -18.12 5.01 -9.26
C GLU A 23 -17.85 3.56 -8.85
N GLN A 24 -18.64 2.60 -9.35
CA GLN A 24 -18.29 1.17 -9.30
C GLN A 24 -16.99 0.85 -10.06
N ARG A 25 -16.58 1.71 -11.01
CA ARG A 25 -15.30 1.61 -11.73
C ARG A 25 -14.11 2.20 -10.97
N LEU A 26 -14.28 2.72 -9.74
CA LEU A 26 -13.16 3.04 -8.82
C LEU A 26 -12.54 1.75 -8.24
N TRP A 27 -12.32 0.78 -9.11
CA TRP A 27 -11.82 -0.55 -8.78
C TRP A 27 -10.29 -0.51 -8.83
N LEU A 28 -9.67 -0.52 -7.65
CA LEU A 28 -8.23 -0.70 -7.50
C LEU A 28 -7.99 -2.11 -6.99
N SER A 29 -7.33 -2.95 -7.79
CA SER A 29 -6.88 -4.27 -7.33
C SER A 29 -6.05 -4.11 -6.06
N LEU A 30 -6.14 -5.05 -5.11
CA LEU A 30 -5.34 -5.05 -3.89
C LEU A 30 -3.86 -4.83 -4.18
N LEU A 31 -3.34 -5.45 -5.24
CA LEU A 31 -1.95 -5.26 -5.63
C LEU A 31 -1.64 -3.81 -6.04
N GLN A 32 -2.55 -3.16 -6.79
CA GLN A 32 -2.37 -1.74 -7.14
C GLN A 32 -2.43 -0.87 -5.89
N HIS A 33 -3.37 -1.13 -4.99
CA HIS A 33 -3.47 -0.41 -3.73
C HIS A 33 -2.20 -0.54 -2.86
N CYS A 34 -1.67 -1.75 -2.71
CA CYS A 34 -0.41 -1.99 -2.00
C CYS A 34 0.76 -1.22 -2.61
N ARG A 35 0.81 -1.11 -3.95
CA ARG A 35 1.86 -0.35 -4.64
C ARG A 35 1.73 1.14 -4.43
N ASP A 36 0.52 1.67 -4.57
CA ASP A 36 0.24 3.08 -4.31
C ASP A 36 0.62 3.42 -2.86
N ALA A 37 0.32 2.52 -1.91
CA ALA A 37 0.69 2.68 -0.51
C ALA A 37 2.22 2.65 -0.30
N THR A 38 2.96 1.78 -1.01
CA THR A 38 4.44 1.79 -1.00
C THR A 38 5.00 3.12 -1.48
N ASP A 39 4.51 3.64 -2.60
CA ASP A 39 4.99 4.89 -3.19
C ASP A 39 4.67 6.09 -2.28
N VAL A 40 3.44 6.13 -1.73
CA VAL A 40 3.05 7.15 -0.74
C VAL A 40 3.88 7.04 0.53
N GLY A 41 4.12 5.84 1.05
CA GLY A 41 4.93 5.61 2.25
C GLY A 41 6.37 6.12 2.09
N GLY A 42 7.00 5.83 0.95
CA GLY A 42 8.32 6.39 0.62
C GLY A 42 8.30 7.91 0.50
N ARG A 43 7.28 8.48 -0.16
CA ARG A 43 7.17 9.93 -0.31
C ARG A 43 6.97 10.64 1.03
N LEU A 44 6.14 10.10 1.92
CA LEU A 44 5.95 10.65 3.27
C LEU A 44 7.23 10.61 4.08
N PHE A 45 8.02 9.53 3.96
CA PHE A 45 9.34 9.47 4.58
C PHE A 45 10.24 10.62 4.10
N ASP A 46 10.27 10.85 2.78
CA ASP A 46 11.16 11.83 2.16
C ASP A 46 10.76 13.30 2.47
N ILE A 47 9.46 13.63 2.43
CA ILE A 47 9.02 15.04 2.37
C ILE A 47 8.17 15.49 3.56
N TRP A 48 7.67 14.57 4.38
CA TRP A 48 6.77 14.90 5.49
C TRP A 48 7.36 14.54 6.85
N LEU A 49 8.07 13.41 6.94
CA LEU A 49 8.59 12.92 8.20
C LEU A 49 9.73 13.82 8.71
N PRO A 50 9.70 14.29 9.97
CA PRO A 50 10.81 15.04 10.55
C PRO A 50 12.13 14.28 10.49
N ARG A 51 13.24 15.00 10.24
CA ARG A 51 14.58 14.40 10.09
C ARG A 51 14.98 13.48 11.24
N GLN A 52 14.66 13.87 12.48
CA GLN A 52 14.95 13.05 13.67
C GLN A 52 14.27 11.67 13.62
N LEU A 53 13.06 11.57 13.05
CA LEU A 53 12.37 10.29 12.88
C LEU A 53 12.94 9.50 11.70
N GLN A 54 13.33 10.17 10.61
CA GLN A 54 14.03 9.52 9.49
C GLN A 54 15.34 8.86 9.97
N ASP A 55 16.12 9.57 10.79
CA ASP A 55 17.40 9.08 11.32
C ASP A 55 17.18 7.89 12.28
N ARG A 56 16.15 7.95 13.14
CA ARG A 56 15.78 6.83 14.03
C ARG A 56 15.37 5.58 13.26
N LEU A 57 14.51 5.74 12.24
CA LEU A 57 14.08 4.62 11.40
C LEU A 57 15.25 4.04 10.61
N SER A 58 16.13 4.89 10.09
CA SER A 58 17.35 4.45 9.40
C SER A 58 18.28 3.70 10.33
N ALA A 59 18.53 4.19 11.55
CA ALA A 59 19.35 3.48 12.53
C ALA A 59 18.76 2.11 12.91
N ALA A 60 17.45 2.04 13.14
CA ALA A 60 16.77 0.79 13.51
C ALA A 60 16.75 -0.26 12.38
N SER A 61 16.91 0.17 11.13
CA SER A 61 16.84 -0.67 9.93
C SER A 61 18.20 -0.88 9.24
N GLY A 62 19.31 -0.43 9.85
CA GLY A 62 20.63 -0.55 9.23
C GLY A 62 20.86 0.36 8.01
N GLY A 63 20.17 1.49 7.95
CA GLY A 63 20.24 2.46 6.85
C GLY A 63 19.04 2.43 5.90
N HIS A 64 18.10 1.51 6.11
CA HIS A 64 16.97 1.26 5.21
C HIS A 64 15.64 1.87 5.69
N GLY A 65 15.69 3.07 6.28
CA GLY A 65 14.53 3.67 6.94
C GLY A 65 13.38 3.96 5.97
N ARG A 66 13.73 4.39 4.76
CA ARG A 66 12.78 4.69 3.69
C ARG A 66 12.14 3.42 3.15
N GLU A 67 12.94 2.39 2.88
CA GLU A 67 12.48 1.09 2.41
C GLU A 67 11.58 0.42 3.45
N LEU A 68 11.94 0.51 4.74
CA LEU A 68 11.11 0.01 5.83
C LEU A 68 9.74 0.71 5.86
N ALA A 69 9.70 2.04 5.77
CA ALA A 69 8.46 2.80 5.75
C ALA A 69 7.58 2.46 4.53
N ALA A 70 8.20 2.39 3.34
CA ALA A 70 7.51 2.05 2.09
C ALA A 70 6.99 0.59 2.10
N TRP A 71 7.78 -0.34 2.64
CA TRP A 71 7.40 -1.75 2.77
C TRP A 71 6.24 -1.92 3.76
N ALA A 72 6.35 -1.31 4.95
CA ALA A 72 5.30 -1.37 5.96
C ALA A 72 3.96 -0.83 5.43
N ALA A 73 3.99 0.29 4.70
CA ALA A 73 2.80 0.83 4.03
C ALA A 73 2.27 -0.12 2.95
N GLY A 74 3.14 -0.76 2.17
CA GLY A 74 2.75 -1.67 1.09
C GLY A 74 2.10 -2.97 1.56
N VAL A 75 2.49 -3.49 2.72
CA VAL A 75 1.97 -4.77 3.24
C VAL A 75 0.80 -4.62 4.23
N HIS A 76 0.41 -3.40 4.59
CA HIS A 76 -0.61 -3.16 5.63
C HIS A 76 -1.94 -3.88 5.37
N ASP A 77 -2.27 -4.07 4.08
CA ASP A 77 -3.51 -4.66 3.61
C ASP A 77 -3.34 -6.10 3.08
N ILE A 78 -2.17 -6.72 3.27
CA ILE A 78 -1.92 -8.10 2.80
C ILE A 78 -2.86 -9.13 3.44
N GLY A 79 -3.40 -8.84 4.63
CA GLY A 79 -4.42 -9.66 5.28
C GLY A 79 -5.70 -9.80 4.46
N LYS A 80 -6.00 -8.87 3.54
CA LYS A 80 -7.12 -8.97 2.59
C LYS A 80 -6.90 -10.00 1.48
N ALA A 81 -5.66 -10.50 1.34
CA ALA A 81 -5.34 -11.60 0.44
C ALA A 81 -5.68 -12.98 1.01
N GLY A 82 -6.05 -13.06 2.29
CA GLY A 82 -6.56 -14.28 2.91
C GLY A 82 -8.06 -14.48 2.62
N LEU A 83 -8.44 -15.69 2.22
CA LEU A 83 -9.83 -16.15 2.34
C LEU A 83 -10.24 -16.02 3.81
N HIS A 84 -11.45 -15.52 4.06
CA HIS A 84 -12.07 -15.68 5.38
C HIS A 84 -12.04 -17.18 5.73
N SER A 85 -11.57 -17.50 6.95
CA SER A 85 -11.96 -18.70 7.69
C SER A 85 -13.46 -18.83 7.79
#